data_AF-A0A3D5V175-F1
#
_entry.id   AF-A0A3D5V175-F1
#
_cell.length_a   1.000
_cell.length_b   1.000
_cell.length_c   1.000
_cell.angle_alpha   90.00
_cell.angle_beta   90.00
_cell.angle_gamma   90.00
#
_symmetry.space_group_name_H-M   'P 1'
#
loop_
_entity.id
_entity.type
_entity.pdbx_description
1 polymer ?
#
loop_
_entity_poly.entity_id
_entity_poly.type
_entity_poly.pdbx_seq_one_letter_code
_entity_poly.pdbx_strand_id
1 'polypeptide(L)'
;YPTVGMVICNHPDFDYKKACFDAYNRWLQEYCAEAPDRLYGLAQVSMRSPEEGVAEIRHAKEMGFKGVMMPGNPAVEDYDSTVYDKVWAAAVECDMPLSFHILTGKSDSLSGQVRGPRINGFLSIIRGCQ
;
A
#
# COMPACT_ATOMS: atom_id res chain seq x y z
N TYR A 1 6.09 -8.86 3.13
CA TYR A 1 4.81 -8.82 2.40
C TYR A 1 4.03 -10.11 2.60
N PRO A 2 3.19 -10.20 3.64
CA PRO A 2 2.18 -11.25 3.67
C PRO A 2 1.06 -10.90 2.68
N THR A 3 0.48 -11.94 2.09
CA THR A 3 -0.69 -11.91 1.18
C THR A 3 -1.86 -11.07 1.71
N VAL A 4 -1.93 -10.86 3.02
CA VAL A 4 -2.93 -10.05 3.73
C VAL A 4 -3.05 -8.63 3.16
N GLY A 5 -1.92 -8.00 2.77
CA GLY A 5 -1.96 -6.65 2.21
C GLY A 5 -2.76 -6.55 0.91
N MET A 6 -2.82 -7.62 0.11
CA MET A 6 -3.51 -7.61 -1.19
C MET A 6 -5.04 -7.61 -1.04
N VAL A 7 -5.57 -8.26 0.00
CA VAL A 7 -7.03 -8.36 0.21
C VAL A 7 -7.59 -7.05 0.77
N ILE A 8 -6.89 -6.44 1.72
CA ILE A 8 -7.39 -5.27 2.45
C ILE A 8 -7.20 -3.97 1.66
N CYS A 9 -6.17 -3.87 0.82
CA CYS A 9 -5.93 -2.71 -0.06
C CYS A 9 -7.13 -2.34 -0.95
N ASN A 10 -7.85 -3.34 -1.45
CA ASN A 10 -8.95 -3.15 -2.39
C ASN A 10 -10.32 -2.99 -1.71
N HIS A 11 -10.37 -2.94 -0.38
CA HIS A 11 -11.63 -2.78 0.33
C HIS A 11 -12.23 -1.39 0.04
N PRO A 12 -13.54 -1.29 -0.32
CA PRO A 12 -14.14 -0.02 -0.72
C PRO A 12 -14.30 0.96 0.45
N ASP A 13 -14.44 0.43 1.67
CA ASP A 13 -14.49 1.22 2.89
C ASP A 13 -13.07 1.58 3.36
N PHE A 14 -12.73 2.85 3.24
CA PHE A 14 -11.45 3.41 3.62
C PHE A 14 -11.23 3.47 5.14
N ASP A 15 -12.29 3.61 5.93
CA ASP A 15 -12.20 3.62 7.40
C ASP A 15 -11.89 2.23 7.92
N TYR A 16 -12.56 1.22 7.36
CA TYR A 16 -12.24 -0.17 7.63
C TYR A 16 -10.81 -0.51 7.23
N LYS A 17 -10.38 -0.08 6.02
CA LYS A 17 -9.01 -0.27 5.53
C LYS A 17 -7.98 0.35 6.48
N LYS A 18 -8.21 1.58 6.94
CA LYS A 18 -7.36 2.27 7.92
C LYS A 18 -7.23 1.48 9.22
N ALA A 19 -8.35 1.05 9.80
CA ALA A 19 -8.35 0.29 11.05
C ALA A 19 -7.55 -1.02 10.92
N CYS A 20 -7.72 -1.73 9.79
CA CYS A 20 -6.95 -2.93 9.49
C CYS A 20 -5.45 -2.65 9.32
N PHE A 21 -5.09 -1.60 8.57
CA PHE A 21 -3.70 -1.22 8.34
C PHE A 21 -3.00 -0.79 9.63
N ASP A 22 -3.69 -0.07 10.51
CA ASP A 22 -3.14 0.28 11.82
C ASP A 22 -2.87 -0.95 12.69
N ALA A 23 -3.82 -1.90 12.73
CA ALA A 23 -3.63 -3.15 13.44
C ALA A 23 -2.47 -3.97 12.85
N TYR A 24 -2.40 -4.03 11.52
CA TYR A 24 -1.35 -4.73 10.80
C TYR A 24 0.03 -4.10 11.02
N ASN A 25 0.14 -2.77 10.97
CA ASN A 25 1.40 -2.05 11.18
C ASN A 25 1.92 -2.25 12.61
N ARG A 26 1.04 -2.25 13.63
CA ARG A 26 1.46 -2.58 15.01
C ARG A 26 2.01 -4.00 15.11
N TRP A 27 1.31 -4.98 14.56
CA TRP A 27 1.80 -6.36 14.51
C TRP A 27 3.12 -6.50 13.74
N LEU A 28 3.25 -5.81 12.59
CA LEU A 28 4.45 -5.86 11.76
C LEU A 28 5.66 -5.29 12.50
N GLN A 29 5.47 -4.23 13.29
CA GLN A 29 6.52 -3.67 14.12
C GLN A 29 7.06 -4.72 15.12
N GLU A 30 6.17 -5.39 15.85
CA GLU A 30 6.54 -6.47 16.77
C GLU A 30 7.23 -7.63 16.03
N TYR A 31 6.69 -8.03 14.87
CA TYR A 31 7.27 -9.11 14.07
C TYR A 31 8.69 -8.79 13.58
N CYS A 32 8.93 -7.56 13.10
CA CYS A 32 10.26 -7.15 12.63
C CYS A 32 11.26 -6.99 13.79
N ALA A 33 10.79 -6.72 15.01
CA ALA A 33 11.64 -6.58 16.19
C ALA A 33 12.36 -7.89 16.58
N GLU A 34 11.86 -9.05 16.16
CA GLU A 34 12.51 -10.36 16.39
C GLU A 34 13.83 -10.53 15.63
N ALA A 35 14.05 -9.79 14.54
CA ALA A 35 15.28 -9.83 13.76
C ALA A 35 15.55 -8.50 13.04
N PRO A 36 15.88 -7.42 13.78
CA PRO A 36 15.91 -6.04 13.27
C PRO A 36 16.96 -5.81 12.18
N ASP A 37 18.02 -6.61 12.16
CA ASP A 37 19.10 -6.51 11.16
C ASP A 37 18.79 -7.25 9.85
N ARG A 38 17.67 -8.00 9.80
CA ARG A 38 17.29 -8.86 8.66
C ARG A 38 15.88 -8.62 8.15
N LEU A 39 14.97 -8.18 9.01
CA LEU A 39 13.56 -7.96 8.68
C LEU A 39 13.26 -6.46 8.62
N TYR A 40 13.02 -5.98 7.41
CA TYR A 40 12.64 -4.58 7.17
C TYR A 40 11.16 -4.49 6.81
N GLY A 41 10.37 -3.96 7.74
CA GLY A 41 8.95 -3.73 7.55
C GLY A 41 8.68 -2.52 6.68
N LEU A 42 7.63 -2.64 5.84
CA LEU A 42 7.02 -1.55 5.09
C LEU A 42 5.61 -1.33 5.64
N ALA A 43 5.35 -0.16 6.22
CA ALA A 43 4.03 0.16 6.77
C ALA A 43 3.01 0.34 5.65
N GLN A 44 1.77 -0.08 5.89
CA GLN A 44 0.66 0.14 4.97
C GLN A 44 0.05 1.52 5.22
N VAL A 45 -0.18 2.26 4.15
CA VAL A 45 -0.82 3.59 4.18
C VAL A 45 -2.21 3.49 3.56
N SER A 46 -3.22 4.03 4.21
CA SER A 46 -4.61 3.91 3.76
C SER A 46 -4.96 4.85 2.60
N MET A 47 -4.30 6.00 2.55
CA MET A 47 -4.51 7.06 1.56
C MET A 47 -5.98 7.50 1.44
N ARG A 48 -6.64 7.76 2.59
CA ARG A 48 -8.00 8.35 2.63
C ARG A 48 -8.05 9.81 2.20
N SER A 49 -6.95 10.53 2.41
CA SER A 49 -6.72 11.90 1.94
C SER A 49 -5.21 12.14 1.83
N PRO A 50 -4.77 13.13 1.04
CA PRO A 50 -3.37 13.52 1.01
C PRO A 50 -2.81 13.93 2.38
N GLU A 51 -3.60 14.64 3.19
CA GLU A 51 -3.21 15.08 4.53
C GLU A 51 -2.96 13.89 5.47
N GLU A 52 -3.88 12.91 5.43
CA GLU A 52 -3.74 11.72 6.23
C GLU A 52 -2.60 10.83 5.74
N GLY A 53 -2.39 10.72 4.41
CA GLY A 53 -1.26 10.01 3.84
C GLY A 53 0.09 10.56 4.32
N VAL A 54 0.23 11.89 4.41
CA VAL A 54 1.41 12.53 5.00
C VAL A 54 1.59 12.15 6.47
N ALA A 55 0.51 12.19 7.25
CA ALA A 55 0.56 11.82 8.66
C ALA A 55 0.94 10.34 8.86
N GLU A 56 0.38 9.44 8.05
CA GLU A 56 0.69 8.01 8.07
C GLU A 56 2.15 7.72 7.70
N ILE A 57 2.71 8.41 6.70
CA ILE A 57 4.13 8.27 6.31
C ILE A 57 5.06 8.72 7.44
N ARG A 58 4.77 9.86 8.06
CA ARG A 58 5.56 10.37 9.20
C ARG A 58 5.48 9.42 10.38
N HIS A 59 4.28 8.93 10.69
CA HIS A 59 4.09 7.95 11.76
C HIS A 59 4.82 6.64 11.47
N ALA A 60 4.80 6.15 10.22
CA ALA A 60 5.56 4.97 9.83
C ALA A 60 7.07 5.12 10.07
N LYS A 61 7.62 6.31 9.83
CA LYS A 61 9.02 6.63 10.14
C LYS A 61 9.28 6.58 11.65
N GLU A 62 8.40 7.18 12.46
CA GLU A 62 8.48 7.15 13.93
C GLU A 62 8.43 5.72 14.48
N MET A 63 7.64 4.84 13.85
CA MET A 63 7.56 3.42 14.19
C MET A 63 8.82 2.61 13.79
N GLY A 64 9.77 3.21 13.06
CA GLY A 64 11.03 2.58 12.67
C GLY A 64 10.99 1.80 11.36
N PHE A 65 9.90 1.91 10.57
CA PHE A 65 9.81 1.26 9.27
C PHE A 65 10.79 1.85 8.26
N LYS A 66 11.14 1.04 7.24
CA LYS A 66 12.11 1.43 6.19
C LYS A 66 11.47 1.91 4.90
N GLY A 67 10.15 2.01 4.87
CA GLY A 67 9.36 2.56 3.77
C GLY A 67 7.88 2.30 3.99
N VAL A 68 7.08 2.59 2.96
CA VAL A 68 5.63 2.36 3.00
C VAL A 68 5.12 1.64 1.75
N MET A 69 4.06 0.86 1.95
CA MET A 69 3.26 0.26 0.90
C MET A 69 2.04 1.15 0.65
N MET A 70 1.93 1.62 -0.58
CA MET A 70 0.85 2.49 -1.05
C MET A 70 -0.28 1.64 -1.63
N PRO A 71 -1.55 2.03 -1.46
CA PRO A 71 -2.66 1.39 -2.14
C PRO A 71 -2.64 1.78 -3.61
N GLY A 72 -3.02 0.87 -4.52
CA GLY A 72 -3.04 1.15 -5.95
C GLY A 72 -4.06 2.20 -6.37
N ASN A 73 -5.11 2.43 -5.57
CA ASN A 73 -6.05 3.52 -5.78
C ASN A 73 -6.23 4.33 -4.49
N PRO A 74 -5.94 5.64 -4.53
CA PRO A 74 -6.22 6.53 -3.41
C PRO A 74 -7.70 7.00 -3.43
N ALA A 75 -8.14 7.70 -2.38
CA ALA A 75 -9.56 8.05 -2.20
C ALA A 75 -10.03 9.29 -2.97
N VAL A 76 -9.13 10.26 -3.24
CA VAL A 76 -9.51 11.61 -3.68
C VAL A 76 -9.40 11.77 -5.20
N GLU A 77 -8.18 11.97 -5.70
CA GLU A 77 -7.84 11.98 -7.13
C GLU A 77 -6.80 10.89 -7.41
N ASP A 78 -6.42 10.66 -8.67
CA ASP A 78 -5.33 9.72 -8.97
C ASP A 78 -3.96 10.34 -8.61
N TYR A 79 -2.93 9.51 -8.48
CA TYR A 79 -1.60 9.89 -7.98
C TYR A 79 -0.83 10.87 -8.89
N ASP A 80 -1.25 11.05 -10.13
CA ASP A 80 -0.72 12.06 -11.05
C ASP A 80 -1.24 13.47 -10.76
N SER A 81 -2.26 13.60 -9.90
CA SER A 81 -2.77 14.90 -9.46
C SER A 81 -1.84 15.59 -8.46
N THR A 82 -1.73 16.92 -8.61
CA THR A 82 -0.95 17.80 -7.72
C THR A 82 -1.44 17.80 -6.27
N VAL A 83 -2.65 17.30 -5.99
CA VAL A 83 -3.13 17.15 -4.60
C VAL A 83 -2.24 16.21 -3.78
N TYR A 84 -1.50 15.28 -4.42
CA TYR A 84 -0.56 14.36 -3.77
C TYR A 84 0.88 14.87 -3.70
N ASP A 85 1.19 16.07 -4.21
CA ASP A 85 2.55 16.64 -4.13
C ASP A 85 3.08 16.65 -2.70
N LYS A 86 2.20 16.94 -1.74
CA LYS A 86 2.52 16.91 -0.30
C LYS A 86 2.90 15.52 0.21
N VAL A 87 2.30 14.47 -0.34
CA VAL A 87 2.60 13.07 0.01
C VAL A 87 3.97 12.69 -0.52
N TRP A 88 4.28 13.04 -1.77
CA TRP A 88 5.59 12.82 -2.36
C TRP A 88 6.69 13.59 -1.61
N ALA A 89 6.44 14.86 -1.27
CA ALA A 89 7.34 15.67 -0.46
C ALA A 89 7.60 15.02 0.90
N ALA A 90 6.56 14.56 1.60
CA ALA A 90 6.71 13.89 2.89
C ALA A 90 7.51 12.59 2.80
N ALA A 91 7.34 11.82 1.72
CA ALA A 91 8.12 10.60 1.49
C ALA A 91 9.62 10.90 1.34
N VAL A 92 9.96 11.96 0.61
CA VAL A 92 11.34 12.45 0.44
C VAL A 92 11.89 12.98 1.76
N GLU A 93 11.14 13.84 2.46
CA GLU A 93 11.54 14.40 3.76
C GLU A 93 11.84 13.32 4.80
N CYS A 94 11.05 12.26 4.81
CA CYS A 94 11.20 11.17 5.76
C CYS A 94 12.22 10.09 5.32
N ASP A 95 12.80 10.20 4.12
CA ASP A 95 13.59 9.13 3.50
C ASP A 95 12.84 7.79 3.52
N MET A 96 11.58 7.82 3.07
CA MET A 96 10.65 6.69 3.08
C MET A 96 10.32 6.27 1.64
N PRO A 97 10.98 5.22 1.10
CA PRO A 97 10.65 4.71 -0.22
C PRO A 97 9.19 4.22 -0.28
N LEU A 98 8.54 4.54 -1.39
CA LEU A 98 7.16 4.19 -1.66
C LEU A 98 7.11 2.94 -2.53
N SER A 99 6.34 1.95 -2.11
CA SER A 99 6.19 0.68 -2.81
C SER A 99 4.74 0.47 -3.23
N PHE A 100 4.53 0.22 -4.52
CA PHE A 100 3.26 -0.20 -5.09
C PHE A 100 3.36 -1.69 -5.41
N HIS A 101 2.51 -2.49 -4.78
CA HIS A 101 2.51 -3.94 -5.00
C HIS A 101 1.41 -4.31 -6.00
N ILE A 102 1.71 -5.23 -6.93
CA ILE A 102 0.72 -5.78 -7.86
C ILE A 102 -0.52 -6.30 -7.12
N LEU A 103 -1.68 -6.33 -7.79
CA LEU A 103 -2.96 -6.80 -7.23
C LEU A 103 -3.56 -5.87 -6.14
N THR A 104 -3.03 -4.67 -5.96
CA THR A 104 -3.56 -3.67 -5.02
C THR A 104 -4.29 -2.51 -5.69
N GLY A 105 -4.49 -2.59 -7.01
CA GLY A 105 -5.30 -1.65 -7.80
C GLY A 105 -6.54 -2.33 -8.41
N LYS A 106 -7.56 -1.53 -8.75
CA LYS A 106 -8.81 -1.98 -9.38
C LYS A 106 -8.60 -2.74 -10.70
N SER A 107 -7.58 -2.35 -11.47
CA SER A 107 -7.19 -3.02 -12.74
C SER A 107 -6.55 -4.39 -12.54
N ASP A 108 -5.99 -4.63 -11.35
CA ASP A 108 -5.21 -5.84 -11.05
C ASP A 108 -6.04 -6.87 -10.27
N SER A 109 -7.37 -6.70 -10.22
CA SER A 109 -8.24 -7.63 -9.52
C SER A 109 -8.33 -8.98 -10.24
N LEU A 110 -8.25 -10.08 -9.49
CA LEU A 110 -8.50 -11.45 -9.99
C LEU A 110 -9.91 -11.63 -10.58
N SER A 111 -10.80 -10.67 -10.33
CA SER A 111 -12.17 -10.59 -10.82
C SER A 111 -12.35 -9.75 -12.10
N GLY A 112 -11.29 -9.15 -12.64
CA GLY A 112 -11.36 -8.35 -13.86
C GLY A 112 -11.92 -9.16 -15.05
N GLN A 113 -12.84 -8.57 -15.82
CA GLN A 113 -13.31 -9.19 -17.06
C GLN A 113 -12.17 -9.27 -18.07
N VAL A 114 -11.58 -10.46 -18.18
CA VAL A 114 -10.67 -10.82 -19.27
C VAL A 114 -11.46 -11.45 -20.41
N ARG A 115 -11.09 -11.11 -21.65
CA ARG A 115 -11.64 -11.77 -22.84
C ARG A 115 -11.19 -13.24 -22.84
N GLY A 116 -12.15 -14.17 -22.91
CA GLY A 116 -11.90 -15.61 -23.01
C GLY A 116 -11.91 -16.36 -21.66
N PRO A 117 -11.26 -17.54 -21.59
CA PRO A 117 -11.29 -18.39 -20.39
C PRO A 117 -10.68 -17.71 -19.14
N ARG A 118 -11.17 -18.04 -17.94
CA ARG A 118 -10.74 -17.43 -16.67
C ARG A 118 -9.22 -17.48 -16.42
N ILE A 119 -8.52 -18.48 -16.96
CA ILE A 119 -7.05 -18.59 -16.85
C ILE A 119 -6.32 -17.41 -17.50
N ASN A 120 -6.95 -16.71 -18.45
CA ASN A 120 -6.39 -15.50 -19.05
C ASN A 120 -6.26 -14.35 -18.03
N GLY A 121 -7.02 -14.37 -16.93
CA GLY A 121 -6.90 -13.39 -15.84
C GLY A 121 -5.52 -13.47 -15.19
N PHE A 122 -5.02 -14.70 -14.98
CA PHE A 122 -3.68 -14.93 -14.44
C PHE A 122 -2.58 -14.46 -15.40
N LEU A 123 -2.79 -14.58 -16.72
CA LEU A 123 -1.84 -14.07 -17.73
C LEU A 123 -1.77 -12.54 -17.74
N SER A 124 -2.85 -11.83 -17.42
CA SER A 124 -2.86 -10.37 -17.28
C SER A 124 -1.96 -9.91 -16.13
N ILE A 125 -1.98 -10.65 -15.02
CA ILE A 125 -1.14 -10.40 -13.85
C ILE A 125 0.33 -10.59 -14.18
N ILE A 126 0.68 -11.68 -14.87
CA ILE A 126 2.08 -11.96 -15.29
C ILE A 126 2.65 -10.84 -16.17
N ARG A 127 1.82 -10.25 -17.03
CA ARG A 127 2.23 -9.13 -17.90
C ARG A 127 2.36 -7.79 -17.16
N GLY A 128 1.62 -7.60 -16.06
CA GLY A 128 1.74 -6.43 -15.19
C GLY A 128 3.00 -6.44 -14.30
N CYS A 129 3.75 -7.54 -14.28
CA CYS A 129 5.02 -7.68 -13.54
C CYS A 129 6.28 -7.44 -14.40
N GLN A 130 6.13 -7.05 -15.67
CA GLN A 130 7.25 -6.82 -16.60
C GLN A 130 7.64 -5.36 -16.71
#